data_AF-A0A965M735-F1
#
_entry.id   AF-A0A965M735-F1
#
_cell.length_a   1.000
_cell.length_b   1.000
_cell.length_c   1.000
_cell.angle_alpha   90.00
_cell.angle_beta   90.00
_cell.angle_gamma   90.00
#
_symmetry.space_group_name_H-M   'P 1'
#
loop_
_entity.id
_entity.type
_entity.pdbx_description
1 polymer ?
#
loop_
_entity_poly.entity_id
_entity_poly.type
_entity_poly.pdbx_seq_one_letter_code
_entity_poly.pdbx_strand_id
1 'polypeptide(L)'
;MSITEFEVDGSGTLTVADFWEPKTRSDFYESVSDSWSESPADLADAMEECEPLAWAVHSIYMELRDEIQADLDGIGRSSGAFKKRTVALKARIKAMPEEPEEGALYWLLALTSSEFEARVVPEIEKWFDSPPNWNWEDDHLPKNGTAQGAALEFFQDMDGATLEILGVEIVEGEHPGSSYYAAELTGDIDLANKAATDADIPVRFKKAPR
;
A
#
# COMPACT_ATOMS: atom_id res chain seq x y z
N MET A 1 -21.52 24.62 1.31
CA MET A 1 -21.29 23.17 1.15
C MET A 1 -20.55 22.97 -0.16
N SER A 2 -19.48 22.18 -0.15
CA SER A 2 -18.88 21.70 -1.40
C SER A 2 -19.75 20.55 -1.93
N ILE A 3 -20.02 20.53 -3.23
CA ILE A 3 -20.68 19.39 -3.88
C ILE A 3 -19.59 18.42 -4.29
N THR A 4 -19.74 17.14 -3.94
CA THR A 4 -18.86 16.08 -4.45
C THR A 4 -19.40 15.60 -5.79
N GLU A 5 -18.56 15.60 -6.82
CA GLU A 5 -18.93 15.13 -8.15
C GLU A 5 -18.50 13.68 -8.37
N PHE A 6 -19.34 12.89 -9.02
CA PHE A 6 -19.08 11.50 -9.39
C PHE A 6 -19.30 11.30 -10.87
N GLU A 7 -18.39 10.57 -11.51
CA GLU A 7 -18.52 10.11 -12.89
C GLU A 7 -19.18 8.73 -12.92
N VAL A 8 -20.10 8.57 -13.86
CA VAL A 8 -20.83 7.32 -14.10
C VAL A 8 -20.39 6.76 -15.44
N ASP A 9 -19.86 5.54 -15.43
CA ASP A 9 -19.43 4.85 -16.63
C ASP A 9 -20.59 4.14 -17.37
N GLY A 10 -20.26 3.32 -18.38
CA GLY A 10 -21.28 2.60 -19.17
C GLY A 10 -21.98 1.46 -18.43
N SER A 11 -21.38 0.94 -17.36
CA SER A 11 -21.95 -0.08 -16.47
C SER A 11 -22.79 0.53 -15.35
N GLY A 12 -22.56 1.80 -15.03
CA GLY A 12 -23.13 2.46 -13.85
C GLY A 12 -22.10 2.64 -12.73
N THR A 13 -20.88 2.13 -12.87
CA THR A 13 -19.82 2.24 -11.87
C THR A 13 -19.49 3.70 -11.60
N LEU A 14 -19.45 4.04 -10.32
CA LEU A 14 -19.16 5.38 -9.82
C LEU A 14 -17.67 5.55 -9.54
N THR A 15 -17.12 6.67 -9.99
CA THR A 15 -15.79 7.15 -9.63
C THR A 15 -15.86 8.60 -9.15
N VAL A 16 -15.02 9.00 -8.19
CA VAL A 16 -14.92 10.42 -7.80
C VAL A 16 -14.38 11.23 -8.97
N ALA A 17 -15.08 12.30 -9.34
CA ALA A 17 -14.64 13.16 -10.41
C ALA A 17 -13.44 14.02 -9.99
N ASP A 18 -12.56 14.32 -10.95
CA ASP A 18 -11.32 15.09 -10.73
C ASP A 18 -10.43 14.48 -9.62
N PHE A 19 -10.61 13.18 -9.36
CA PHE A 19 -9.82 12.45 -8.38
C PHE A 19 -8.35 12.45 -8.81
N TRP A 20 -7.49 12.87 -7.89
CA TRP A 20 -6.06 12.73 -8.08
C TRP A 20 -5.69 11.27 -7.82
N GLU A 21 -5.29 10.55 -8.87
CA GLU A 21 -4.82 9.17 -8.73
C GLU A 21 -3.41 9.14 -8.12
N PRO A 22 -3.25 8.49 -6.94
CA PRO A 22 -1.95 8.17 -6.36
C PRO A 22 -1.09 7.39 -7.37
N LYS A 23 0.19 7.75 -7.48
CA LYS A 23 1.12 7.17 -8.47
C LYS A 23 2.22 6.35 -7.83
N THR A 24 2.62 6.74 -6.64
CA THR A 24 3.72 6.16 -5.88
C THR A 24 3.17 5.53 -4.60
N ARG A 25 3.91 4.61 -4.00
CA ARG A 25 3.49 4.06 -2.71
C ARG A 25 3.40 5.13 -1.63
N SER A 26 4.21 6.19 -1.69
CA SER A 26 4.06 7.34 -0.79
C SER A 26 2.70 8.00 -0.91
N ASP A 27 2.20 8.14 -2.14
CA ASP A 27 0.87 8.73 -2.40
C ASP A 27 -0.26 7.87 -1.80
N PHE A 28 -0.10 6.54 -1.78
CA PHE A 28 -1.07 5.63 -1.17
C PHE A 28 -0.94 5.59 0.35
N TYR A 29 0.27 5.51 0.88
CA TYR A 29 0.55 5.29 2.30
C TYR A 29 1.07 6.56 3.00
N GLU A 30 0.44 7.72 2.76
CA GLU A 30 0.93 9.03 3.23
C GLU A 30 1.31 9.03 4.72
N SER A 31 0.42 8.53 5.58
CA SER A 31 0.65 8.48 7.04
C SER A 31 1.87 7.66 7.45
N VAL A 32 2.11 6.56 6.74
CA VAL A 32 3.26 5.68 6.97
C VAL A 32 4.53 6.33 6.41
N SER A 33 4.43 6.93 5.23
CA SER A 33 5.54 7.56 4.51
C SER A 33 6.15 8.75 5.26
N ASP A 34 5.35 9.46 6.06
CA ASP A 34 5.77 10.67 6.77
C ASP A 34 6.61 10.39 8.03
N SER A 35 6.56 9.19 8.59
CA SER A 35 7.08 8.92 9.95
C SER A 35 8.06 7.76 10.06
N TRP A 36 8.11 6.83 9.09
CA TRP A 36 8.90 5.59 9.20
C TRP A 36 10.42 5.79 9.35
N SER A 37 10.97 6.92 8.93
CA SER A 37 12.44 7.11 8.77
C SER A 37 13.14 7.68 10.01
N GLU A 38 12.40 8.02 11.07
CA GLU A 38 12.98 8.63 12.28
C GLU A 38 13.90 7.66 13.05
N SER A 39 13.57 6.37 13.07
CA SER A 39 14.39 5.32 13.70
C SER A 39 14.00 3.92 13.21
N PRO A 40 14.81 2.88 13.52
CA PRO A 40 14.43 1.50 13.26
C PRO A 40 13.12 1.06 13.94
N ALA A 41 12.76 1.68 15.08
CA ALA A 41 11.52 1.40 15.76
C ALA A 41 10.32 2.00 15.01
N ASP A 42 10.47 3.21 14.49
CA ASP A 42 9.40 3.86 13.71
C ASP A 42 9.13 3.10 12.40
N LEU A 43 10.18 2.58 11.73
CA LEU A 43 9.98 1.68 10.59
C LEU A 43 9.33 0.35 11.00
N ALA A 44 9.67 -0.20 12.17
CA ALA A 44 9.06 -1.43 12.67
C ALA A 44 7.56 -1.24 12.92
N ASP A 45 7.15 -0.14 13.54
CA ASP A 45 5.75 0.20 13.77
C ASP A 45 5.02 0.40 12.42
N ALA A 46 5.64 1.11 11.49
CA ALA A 46 5.13 1.30 10.13
C ALA A 46 4.89 -0.02 9.36
N MET A 47 5.75 -1.03 9.55
CA MET A 47 5.58 -2.35 8.94
C MET A 47 4.34 -3.11 9.47
N GLU A 48 3.91 -2.85 10.71
CA GLU A 48 2.68 -3.46 11.25
C GLU A 48 1.42 -2.89 10.60
N GLU A 49 1.48 -1.62 10.18
CA GLU A 49 0.37 -0.92 9.52
C GLU A 49 0.37 -1.11 7.99
N CYS A 50 1.51 -1.45 7.40
CA CYS A 50 1.69 -1.62 5.96
C CYS A 50 2.42 -2.93 5.63
N GLU A 51 1.66 -3.98 5.34
CA GLU A 51 2.21 -5.29 5.01
C GLU A 51 3.15 -5.28 3.78
N PRO A 52 2.85 -4.56 2.68
CA PRO A 52 3.80 -4.41 1.57
C PRO A 52 5.13 -3.77 1.97
N LEU A 53 5.14 -2.86 2.96
CA LEU A 53 6.38 -2.29 3.51
C LEU A 53 7.18 -3.34 4.28
N ALA A 54 6.51 -4.22 5.03
CA ALA A 54 7.17 -5.35 5.69
C ALA A 54 7.90 -6.25 4.66
N TRP A 55 7.27 -6.54 3.52
CA TRP A 55 7.90 -7.33 2.44
C TRP A 55 9.13 -6.62 1.83
N ALA A 56 9.10 -5.29 1.72
CA ALA A 56 10.24 -4.51 1.29
C ALA A 56 11.42 -4.67 2.27
N VAL A 57 11.15 -4.56 3.57
CA VAL A 57 12.16 -4.78 4.62
C VAL A 57 12.68 -6.22 4.63
N HIS A 58 11.79 -7.21 4.43
CA HIS A 58 12.18 -8.61 4.28
C HIS A 58 13.14 -8.81 3.11
N SER A 59 12.91 -8.12 1.98
CA SER A 59 13.78 -8.18 0.81
C SER A 59 15.18 -7.63 1.13
N ILE A 60 15.27 -6.46 1.79
CA ILE A 60 16.56 -5.88 2.22
C ILE A 60 17.30 -6.83 3.18
N TYR A 61 16.58 -7.43 4.12
CA TYR A 61 17.12 -8.40 5.06
C TYR A 61 17.72 -9.62 4.34
N MET A 62 17.00 -10.20 3.36
CA MET A 62 17.49 -11.35 2.60
C MET A 62 18.70 -10.98 1.74
N GLU A 63 18.68 -9.83 1.05
CA GLU A 63 19.82 -9.37 0.26
C GLU A 63 21.08 -9.22 1.11
N LEU A 64 20.96 -8.63 2.31
CA LEU A 64 22.07 -8.52 3.25
C LEU A 64 22.56 -9.90 3.71
N ARG A 65 21.64 -10.83 3.99
CA ARG A 65 22.00 -12.19 4.40
C ARG A 65 22.78 -12.90 3.30
N ASP A 66 22.34 -12.77 2.05
CA ASP A 66 22.99 -13.35 0.87
C ASP A 66 24.38 -12.74 0.62
N GLU A 67 24.53 -11.42 0.79
CA GLU A 67 25.84 -10.75 0.73
C GLU A 67 26.81 -11.31 1.77
N ILE A 68 26.36 -11.49 3.02
CA ILE A 68 27.19 -12.06 4.09
C ILE A 68 27.58 -13.51 3.77
N GLN A 69 26.67 -14.27 3.17
CA GLN A 69 26.91 -15.67 2.78
C GLN A 69 27.93 -15.75 1.64
N ALA A 70 27.78 -14.90 0.61
CA ALA A 70 28.73 -14.78 -0.48
C ALA A 70 30.13 -14.37 0.01
N ASP A 71 30.21 -13.44 0.96
CA ASP A 71 31.45 -13.03 1.62
C ASP A 71 32.13 -14.21 2.35
N LEU A 72 31.35 -15.01 3.08
CA LEU A 72 31.83 -16.21 3.76
C LEU A 72 32.40 -17.25 2.79
N ASP A 73 31.67 -17.52 1.70
CA ASP A 73 32.07 -18.48 0.68
C ASP A 73 33.32 -18.01 -0.10
N GLY A 74 33.45 -16.69 -0.30
CA GLY A 74 34.64 -16.05 -0.85
C GLY A 74 35.89 -16.21 0.02
N ILE A 75 35.75 -16.13 1.35
CA ILE A 75 36.86 -16.33 2.30
C ILE A 75 37.38 -17.77 2.26
N GLY A 76 36.51 -18.77 2.03
CA GLY A 76 36.92 -20.17 1.85
C GLY A 76 37.91 -20.38 0.69
N ARG A 77 37.99 -19.43 -0.26
CA ARG A 77 38.90 -19.45 -1.42
C ARG A 77 40.21 -18.67 -1.19
N SER A 78 40.34 -17.89 -0.11
CA SER A 78 41.50 -17.02 0.16
C SER A 78 42.11 -17.25 1.55
N SER A 79 43.35 -17.72 1.56
CA SER A 79 44.20 -18.18 2.68
C SER A 79 44.14 -17.46 4.05
N GLY A 80 44.18 -18.26 5.12
CA GLY A 80 44.97 -18.11 6.37
C GLY A 80 44.69 -16.97 7.36
N ALA A 81 44.47 -15.73 6.90
CA ALA A 81 44.50 -14.53 7.75
C ALA A 81 43.11 -14.09 8.27
N PHE A 82 42.01 -14.67 7.78
CA PHE A 82 40.67 -14.14 8.02
C PHE A 82 39.87 -14.84 9.13
N LYS A 83 40.48 -15.70 9.95
CA LYS A 83 39.76 -16.47 11.00
C LYS A 83 38.81 -15.62 11.85
N LYS A 84 39.22 -14.40 12.25
CA LYS A 84 38.36 -13.49 13.04
C LYS A 84 37.17 -12.98 12.22
N ARG A 85 37.38 -12.55 10.97
CA ARG A 85 36.31 -12.11 10.06
C ARG A 85 35.33 -13.23 9.75
N THR A 86 35.83 -14.44 9.47
CA THR A 86 34.99 -15.63 9.22
C THR A 86 34.14 -15.98 10.43
N VAL A 87 34.70 -15.94 11.65
CA VAL A 87 33.94 -16.21 12.88
C VAL A 87 32.85 -15.16 13.08
N ALA A 88 33.15 -13.87 12.87
CA ALA A 88 32.17 -12.80 12.99
C ALA A 88 31.02 -12.93 11.99
N LEU A 89 31.32 -13.18 10.71
CA LEU A 89 30.30 -13.34 9.67
C LEU A 89 29.44 -14.60 9.91
N LYS A 90 30.04 -15.71 10.34
CA LYS A 90 29.29 -16.93 10.72
C LYS A 90 28.36 -16.69 11.90
N ALA A 91 28.80 -15.92 12.89
CA ALA A 91 27.97 -15.55 14.02
C ALA A 91 26.79 -14.66 13.56
N ARG A 92 27.04 -13.72 12.64
CA ARG A 92 26.01 -12.84 12.07
C ARG A 92 24.95 -13.62 11.29
N ILE A 93 25.33 -14.52 10.37
CA ILE A 93 24.35 -15.38 9.67
C ILE A 93 23.58 -16.26 10.63
N LYS A 94 24.24 -16.82 11.64
CA LYS A 94 23.54 -17.66 12.62
C LYS A 94 22.48 -16.87 13.41
N ALA A 95 22.69 -15.57 13.60
CA ALA A 95 21.73 -14.67 14.24
C ALA A 95 20.66 -14.14 13.28
N MET A 96 20.75 -14.47 11.99
CA MET A 96 19.81 -14.07 10.94
C MET A 96 19.14 -15.33 10.34
N PRO A 97 17.96 -15.73 10.87
CA PRO A 97 17.13 -16.80 10.29
C PRO A 97 16.94 -16.69 8.77
N GLU A 98 16.70 -17.83 8.11
CA GLU A 98 16.46 -17.88 6.66
C GLU A 98 15.12 -17.25 6.29
N GLU A 99 14.08 -17.57 7.06
CA GLU A 99 12.77 -16.98 6.89
C GLU A 99 12.79 -15.53 7.42
N PRO A 100 12.52 -14.53 6.57
CA PRO A 100 12.60 -13.13 6.97
C PRO A 100 11.54 -12.77 8.02
N GLU A 101 10.37 -13.40 8.01
CA GLU A 101 9.29 -13.19 9.00
C GLU A 101 9.75 -13.51 10.43
N GLU A 102 10.74 -14.39 10.60
CA GLU A 102 11.27 -14.78 11.90
C GLU A 102 12.42 -13.87 12.39
N GLY A 103 13.07 -13.14 11.47
CA GLY A 103 14.37 -12.51 11.73
C GLY A 103 14.47 -11.02 11.41
N ALA A 104 13.71 -10.53 10.44
CA ALA A 104 13.86 -9.18 9.89
C ALA A 104 13.57 -8.10 10.94
N LEU A 105 12.51 -8.26 11.73
CA LEU A 105 12.15 -7.30 12.80
C LEU A 105 13.27 -7.18 13.84
N TYR A 106 13.78 -8.30 14.34
CA TYR A 106 14.86 -8.30 15.33
C TYR A 106 16.16 -7.74 14.76
N TRP A 107 16.46 -8.03 13.50
CA TRP A 107 17.60 -7.47 12.79
C TRP A 107 17.48 -5.95 12.66
N LEU A 108 16.33 -5.45 12.22
CA LEU A 108 16.04 -4.03 12.05
C LEU A 108 16.24 -3.28 13.38
N LEU A 109 15.60 -3.76 14.45
CA LEU A 109 15.68 -3.15 15.78
C LEU A 109 17.08 -3.22 16.41
N ALA A 110 17.96 -4.10 15.91
CA ALA A 110 19.34 -4.20 16.37
C ALA A 110 20.30 -3.27 15.62
N LEU A 111 19.86 -2.60 14.55
CA LEU A 111 20.68 -1.65 13.80
C LEU A 111 20.98 -0.41 14.64
N THR A 112 22.21 0.10 14.49
CA THR A 112 22.51 1.47 14.92
C THR A 112 21.86 2.48 13.96
N SER A 113 21.64 3.72 14.41
CA SER A 113 21.11 4.80 13.56
C SER A 113 21.92 4.96 12.27
N SER A 114 23.26 4.89 12.35
CA SER A 114 24.11 4.98 11.17
C SER A 114 23.97 3.82 10.19
N GLU A 115 23.73 2.60 10.69
CA GLU A 115 23.51 1.44 9.81
C GLU A 115 22.13 1.50 9.16
N PHE A 116 21.13 1.92 9.92
CA PHE A 116 19.78 2.16 9.43
C PHE A 116 19.75 3.22 8.32
N GLU A 117 20.30 4.40 8.59
CA GLU A 117 20.40 5.50 7.62
C GLU A 117 21.20 5.12 6.37
N ALA A 118 22.29 4.36 6.51
CA ALA A 118 23.15 4.03 5.38
C ALA A 118 22.60 2.89 4.50
N ARG A 119 21.81 1.97 5.07
CA ARG A 119 21.46 0.71 4.41
C ARG A 119 19.98 0.52 4.17
N VAL A 120 19.13 0.94 5.11
CA VAL A 120 17.69 0.71 5.04
C VAL A 120 16.99 1.91 4.41
N VAL A 121 17.30 3.11 4.89
CA VAL A 121 16.61 4.34 4.46
C VAL A 121 16.60 4.51 2.93
N PRO A 122 17.72 4.41 2.20
CA PRO A 122 17.72 4.66 0.76
C PRO A 122 16.89 3.65 -0.05
N GLU A 123 16.83 2.40 0.39
CA GLU A 123 16.05 1.36 -0.31
C GLU A 123 14.55 1.51 -0.03
N ILE A 124 14.18 1.90 1.19
CA ILE A 124 12.78 2.17 1.54
C ILE A 124 12.28 3.47 0.91
N GLU A 125 13.08 4.55 0.86
CA GLU A 125 12.76 5.76 0.10
C GLU A 125 12.47 5.44 -1.37
N LYS A 126 13.36 4.66 -2.00
CA LYS A 126 13.18 4.22 -3.38
C LYS A 126 11.95 3.33 -3.58
N TRP A 127 11.62 2.49 -2.61
CA TRP A 127 10.40 1.68 -2.64
C TRP A 127 9.15 2.56 -2.60
N PHE A 128 9.15 3.56 -1.71
CA PHE A 128 8.09 4.56 -1.56
C PHE A 128 7.90 5.41 -2.82
N ASP A 129 8.99 5.84 -3.46
CA ASP A 129 9.00 6.62 -4.70
C ASP A 129 8.58 5.82 -5.95
N SER A 130 8.42 4.50 -5.82
CA SER A 130 8.04 3.63 -6.93
C SER A 130 6.53 3.29 -6.90
N PRO A 131 5.91 2.99 -8.06
CA PRO A 131 4.50 2.62 -8.09
C PRO A 131 4.26 1.27 -7.39
N PRO A 132 3.07 1.05 -6.80
CA PRO A 132 2.70 -0.24 -6.24
C PRO A 132 2.66 -1.32 -7.32
N ASN A 133 2.87 -2.56 -6.92
CA ASN A 133 2.72 -3.70 -7.83
C ASN A 133 1.29 -4.24 -7.81
N TRP A 134 0.50 -3.83 -8.80
CA TRP A 134 -0.90 -4.22 -8.96
C TRP A 134 -1.16 -5.73 -9.09
N ASN A 135 -0.13 -6.57 -9.30
CA ASN A 135 -0.35 -8.02 -9.36
C ASN A 135 -0.48 -8.68 -7.99
N TRP A 136 0.02 -8.06 -6.92
CA TRP A 136 0.06 -8.66 -5.59
C TRP A 136 -0.05 -7.68 -4.42
N GLU A 137 -0.01 -6.37 -4.66
CA GLU A 137 -0.27 -5.35 -3.64
C GLU A 137 -1.71 -4.83 -3.67
N ASP A 138 -2.49 -5.15 -4.70
CA ASP A 138 -3.85 -4.60 -4.92
C ASP A 138 -4.76 -4.79 -3.69
N ASP A 139 -4.75 -5.99 -3.11
CA ASP A 139 -5.54 -6.33 -1.92
C ASP A 139 -5.08 -5.61 -0.63
N HIS A 140 -3.89 -5.01 -0.64
CA HIS A 140 -3.27 -4.33 0.49
C HIS A 140 -3.22 -2.81 0.32
N LEU A 141 -3.57 -2.30 -0.86
CA LEU A 141 -3.66 -0.86 -1.08
C LEU A 141 -4.86 -0.28 -0.31
N PRO A 142 -4.76 0.97 0.18
CA PRO A 142 -5.91 1.66 0.76
C PRO A 142 -7.06 1.68 -0.22
N LYS A 143 -8.25 1.28 0.24
CA LYS A 143 -9.42 1.12 -0.64
C LYS A 143 -9.78 2.42 -1.36
N ASN A 144 -9.49 3.57 -0.77
CA ASN A 144 -9.72 4.89 -1.36
C ASN A 144 -8.57 5.41 -2.22
N GLY A 145 -7.55 4.60 -2.47
CA GLY A 145 -6.43 4.94 -3.36
C GLY A 145 -6.81 4.96 -4.84
N THR A 146 -8.06 4.64 -5.20
CA THR A 146 -8.57 4.75 -6.58
C THR A 146 -9.84 5.60 -6.59
N ALA A 147 -10.14 6.22 -7.74
CA ALA A 147 -11.36 7.04 -7.89
C ALA A 147 -12.64 6.22 -7.65
N GLN A 148 -12.65 4.94 -8.06
CA GLN A 148 -13.75 4.00 -7.80
C GLN A 148 -13.86 3.68 -6.31
N GLY A 149 -12.73 3.36 -5.67
CA GLY A 149 -12.71 2.99 -4.27
C GLY A 149 -13.02 4.15 -3.33
N ALA A 150 -12.62 5.37 -3.67
CA ALA A 150 -13.02 6.59 -2.97
C ALA A 150 -14.54 6.85 -3.10
N ALA A 151 -15.13 6.56 -4.27
CA ALA A 151 -16.57 6.65 -4.45
C ALA A 151 -17.30 5.58 -3.61
N LEU A 152 -16.80 4.35 -3.63
CA LEU A 152 -17.31 3.25 -2.82
C LEU A 152 -17.29 3.60 -1.33
N GLU A 153 -16.17 4.07 -0.78
CA GLU A 153 -16.06 4.48 0.63
C GLU A 153 -17.08 5.58 0.96
N PHE A 154 -17.19 6.61 0.12
CA PHE A 154 -18.14 7.71 0.32
C PHE A 154 -19.60 7.23 0.44
N PHE A 155 -20.02 6.30 -0.41
CA PHE A 155 -21.39 5.76 -0.39
C PHE A 155 -21.59 4.69 0.69
N GLN A 156 -20.54 3.99 1.12
CA GLN A 156 -20.63 3.05 2.26
C GLN A 156 -20.93 3.74 3.59
N ASP A 157 -20.47 4.99 3.76
CA ASP A 157 -20.75 5.79 4.94
C ASP A 157 -22.18 6.35 4.98
N MET A 158 -22.94 6.25 3.88
CA MET A 158 -24.34 6.67 3.81
C MET A 158 -25.29 5.59 4.31
N ASP A 159 -26.41 6.01 4.90
CA ASP A 159 -27.47 5.08 5.27
C ASP A 159 -28.22 4.56 4.04
N GLY A 160 -28.80 3.37 4.15
CA GLY A 160 -29.49 2.72 3.04
C GLY A 160 -30.67 3.50 2.45
N ALA A 161 -31.36 4.35 3.24
CA ALA A 161 -32.45 5.17 2.70
C ALA A 161 -31.90 6.31 1.83
N THR A 162 -30.76 6.89 2.22
CA THR A 162 -30.05 7.87 1.40
C THR A 162 -29.57 7.23 0.08
N LEU A 163 -29.02 6.02 0.12
CA LEU A 163 -28.62 5.28 -1.09
C LEU A 163 -29.81 4.98 -2.01
N GLU A 164 -30.93 4.54 -1.45
CA GLU A 164 -32.17 4.28 -2.21
C GLU A 164 -32.70 5.56 -2.88
N ILE A 165 -32.67 6.70 -2.19
CA ILE A 165 -33.06 8.01 -2.75
C ILE A 165 -32.21 8.38 -3.96
N LEU A 166 -30.90 8.14 -3.88
CA LEU A 166 -29.96 8.46 -4.95
C LEU A 166 -29.98 7.44 -6.09
N GLY A 167 -30.52 6.24 -5.86
CA GLY A 167 -30.44 5.12 -6.80
C GLY A 167 -29.03 4.54 -6.89
N VAL A 168 -28.30 4.53 -5.77
CA VAL A 168 -26.95 3.97 -5.67
C VAL A 168 -27.02 2.61 -4.97
N GLU A 169 -26.34 1.61 -5.53
CA GLU A 169 -26.19 0.29 -4.94
C GLU A 169 -24.70 -0.03 -4.72
N ILE A 170 -24.39 -0.72 -3.63
CA ILE A 170 -23.05 -1.27 -3.40
C ILE A 170 -23.04 -2.69 -3.96
N VAL A 171 -22.26 -2.90 -5.01
CA VAL A 171 -22.19 -4.17 -5.75
C VAL A 171 -20.91 -4.90 -5.36
N GLU A 172 -21.06 -6.16 -4.97
CA GLU A 172 -19.98 -7.10 -4.69
C GLU A 172 -20.14 -8.33 -5.60
N GLY A 173 -19.09 -8.67 -6.35
CA GLY A 173 -19.11 -9.80 -7.28
C GLY A 173 -17.74 -10.50 -7.38
N GLU A 174 -17.76 -11.82 -7.57
CA GLU A 174 -16.54 -12.57 -7.90
C GLU A 174 -16.19 -12.43 -9.39
N HIS A 175 -14.98 -11.98 -9.69
CA HIS A 175 -14.36 -12.14 -10.99
C HIS A 175 -13.12 -13.05 -10.87
N PRO A 176 -12.81 -13.89 -11.87
CA PRO A 176 -11.58 -14.65 -11.86
C PRO A 176 -10.37 -13.70 -11.82
N GLY A 177 -9.72 -13.61 -10.66
CA GLY A 177 -8.54 -12.76 -10.43
C GLY A 177 -8.78 -11.46 -9.66
N SER A 178 -10.03 -11.10 -9.30
CA SER A 178 -10.33 -10.01 -8.35
C SER A 178 -11.79 -10.07 -7.87
N SER A 179 -12.09 -9.54 -6.68
CA SER A 179 -13.47 -9.23 -6.32
C SER A 179 -13.84 -7.88 -6.92
N TYR A 180 -14.83 -7.84 -7.81
CA TYR A 180 -15.43 -6.57 -8.22
C TYR A 180 -16.21 -6.01 -7.04
N TYR A 181 -15.79 -4.83 -6.57
CA TYR A 181 -16.43 -4.16 -5.44
C TYR A 181 -16.51 -2.66 -5.73
N ALA A 182 -17.73 -2.14 -5.92
CA ALA A 182 -17.94 -0.76 -6.35
C ALA A 182 -19.32 -0.23 -5.93
N ALA A 183 -19.45 1.10 -5.91
CA ALA A 183 -20.75 1.75 -5.89
C ALA A 183 -21.22 1.94 -7.34
N GLU A 184 -22.47 1.61 -7.62
CA GLU A 184 -23.08 1.73 -8.94
C GLU A 184 -24.34 2.59 -8.89
N LEU A 185 -24.50 3.47 -9.88
CA LEU A 185 -25.76 4.14 -10.14
C LEU A 185 -26.64 3.24 -11.00
N THR A 186 -27.77 2.79 -10.46
CA THR A 186 -28.69 1.87 -11.15
C THR A 186 -29.74 2.61 -12.00
N GLY A 187 -29.87 3.92 -11.80
CA GLY A 187 -30.87 4.78 -12.42
C GLY A 187 -30.33 5.78 -13.44
N ASP A 188 -31.20 6.68 -13.85
CA ASP A 188 -30.84 7.79 -14.75
C ASP A 188 -30.16 8.92 -13.96
N ILE A 189 -29.07 9.46 -14.53
CA ILE A 189 -28.25 10.53 -13.95
C ILE A 189 -29.08 11.78 -13.61
N ASP A 190 -30.01 12.19 -14.48
CA ASP A 190 -30.79 13.40 -14.26
C ASP A 190 -31.81 13.20 -13.13
N LEU A 191 -32.37 12.00 -13.02
CA LEU A 191 -33.25 11.62 -11.90
C LEU A 191 -32.48 11.58 -10.57
N ALA A 192 -31.29 10.97 -10.56
CA ALA A 192 -30.45 10.90 -9.36
C ALA A 192 -29.99 12.28 -8.88
N ASN A 193 -29.56 13.15 -9.80
CA ASN A 193 -29.19 14.53 -9.48
C ASN A 193 -30.37 15.35 -8.94
N LYS A 194 -31.57 15.14 -9.49
CA LYS A 194 -32.78 15.77 -8.98
C LYS A 194 -33.10 15.28 -7.56
N ALA A 195 -33.04 13.97 -7.33
CA ALA A 195 -33.27 13.39 -6.01
C ALA A 195 -32.26 13.89 -4.98
N ALA A 196 -30.98 13.99 -5.33
CA ALA A 196 -29.94 14.58 -4.50
C ALA A 196 -30.28 16.02 -4.11
N THR A 197 -30.72 16.84 -5.08
CA THR A 197 -31.12 18.23 -4.84
C THR A 197 -32.36 18.33 -3.96
N ASP A 198 -33.39 17.52 -4.23
CA ASP A 198 -34.65 17.51 -3.49
C ASP A 198 -34.45 17.05 -2.03
N ALA A 199 -33.45 16.21 -1.78
CA ALA A 199 -33.07 15.69 -0.46
C ALA A 199 -31.94 16.49 0.24
N ASP A 200 -31.47 17.59 -0.36
CA ASP A 200 -30.33 18.41 0.13
C ASP A 200 -29.04 17.60 0.36
N ILE A 201 -28.80 16.59 -0.49
CA ILE A 201 -27.59 15.76 -0.47
C ILE A 201 -26.54 16.42 -1.38
N PRO A 202 -25.34 16.74 -0.89
CA PRO A 202 -24.34 17.52 -1.63
C PRO A 202 -23.55 16.67 -2.64
N VAL A 203 -24.24 15.95 -3.53
CA VAL A 203 -23.63 15.11 -4.56
C VAL A 203 -24.12 15.50 -5.96
N ARG A 204 -23.29 15.22 -6.97
CA ARG A 204 -23.67 15.38 -8.38
C ARG A 204 -23.06 14.29 -9.24
N PHE A 205 -23.89 13.64 -10.04
CA PHE A 205 -23.50 12.63 -11.02
C PHE A 205 -23.32 13.25 -12.40
N LYS A 206 -22.28 12.84 -13.13
CA LYS A 206 -22.04 13.21 -14.54
C LYS A 206 -21.59 11.98 -15.33
N LYS A 207 -21.77 12.00 -16.65
CA LYS A 207 -21.24 10.93 -17.50
C LYS A 207 -19.72 10.99 -17.51
N ALA A 208 -19.06 9.85 -17.37
CA ALA A 208 -17.62 9.74 -17.56
C ALA A 208 -17.22 10.25 -18.96
N PRO A 209 -16.10 10.98 -19.08
CA PRO A 209 -15.56 11.35 -20.38
C PRO A 209 -15.23 10.08 -21.19
N ARG A 210 -15.50 10.13 -22.50
CA ARG A 210 -15.13 9.06 -23.43
C ARG A 210 -13.65 9.03 -23.72
#